data_AF-A0A165Z7U2-F1
#
_entry.id   AF-A0A165Z7U2-F1
#
_cell.length_a   1.000
_cell.length_b   1.000
_cell.length_c   1.000
_cell.angle_alpha   90.00
_cell.angle_beta   90.00
_cell.angle_gamma   90.00
#
_symmetry.space_group_name_H-M   'P 1'
#
loop_
_entity.id
_entity.type
_entity.pdbx_description
1 polymer ?
#
loop_
_entity_poly.entity_id
_entity_poly.type
_entity_poly.pdbx_seq_one_letter_code
_entity_poly.pdbx_strand_id
1 'polypeptide(L)'
;VEHPDGPDADATPDSAFGLFKMRIYQKIYGIVFASLKDHSLFGSAATCGDQSIRVLWPGVLIVSMDGEESYYFCASKATGAKVPCSCCLCKKEDLSRLTLKSRPRTVADMKAVYLYAQTLPSKTAREAYLSASGLRDVPHFLWDFGNSDPYLARSYDELHFDDEGKWGKHLWPLTLERLAALGCSKQFDQLCAACTVCPTSCATHLSHYVQRVTTTYGKNFNFYKQHMCAHVVDEVQATGTLNHKTTKIGEAIMQELKEDYGATNFKSTVDHQVCMTDSDMEAVARIRTTINEYNALLNSDIDLADDDEDEIETQNTEEDSWHFSAADGDWTDPHAFQEAKRHDPAYSHFHNRLVTALTSALDAPMDPLTTIRFYKCLYLYFQSQEDFRQGFDILRCNERFHGQPRYDCITYRTADGYLGFGRLRHIIRCRLSHKRCIDLAVITAFSASRWKPNTYWEDCSVYEEDTIFSFVLLSDVFRGALMCPTFGSDHVRTYYLMDDVDSDMFLRLNQL
;
A
#
# COMPACT_ATOMS: atom_id res chain seq x y z
N VAL A 1 -48.86 -2.66 -8.30
CA VAL A 1 -48.03 -2.65 -7.09
C VAL A 1 -46.90 -3.63 -7.37
N GLU A 2 -45.92 -3.16 -8.11
CA GLU A 2 -44.70 -3.92 -8.40
C GLU A 2 -43.78 -3.73 -7.20
N HIS A 3 -43.45 -4.82 -6.52
CA HIS A 3 -42.37 -4.84 -5.54
C HIS A 3 -41.05 -4.77 -6.33
N PRO A 4 -40.20 -3.76 -6.09
CA PRO A 4 -38.97 -3.53 -6.86
C PRO A 4 -37.83 -4.50 -6.51
N ASP A 5 -38.05 -5.43 -5.57
CA ASP A 5 -37.05 -6.39 -5.15
C ASP A 5 -37.47 -7.78 -5.67
N GLY A 6 -36.59 -8.44 -6.43
CA GLY A 6 -36.80 -9.79 -6.94
C GLY A 6 -37.04 -10.84 -5.83
N PRO A 7 -37.22 -12.13 -6.18
CA PRO A 7 -37.54 -13.20 -5.23
C PRO A 7 -36.50 -13.44 -4.11
N ASP A 8 -35.39 -12.70 -4.10
CA ASP A 8 -34.31 -12.74 -3.10
C ASP A 8 -34.52 -11.79 -1.90
N ALA A 9 -35.56 -10.94 -1.89
CA ALA A 9 -35.78 -9.96 -0.80
C ALA A 9 -35.93 -10.59 0.61
N ASP A 10 -36.32 -11.87 0.69
CA ASP A 10 -36.49 -12.62 1.94
C ASP A 10 -35.30 -13.54 2.30
N ALA A 11 -34.25 -13.57 1.48
CA ALA A 11 -33.13 -14.51 1.58
C ALA A 11 -32.05 -14.07 2.59
N THR A 12 -32.43 -13.63 3.78
CA THR A 12 -31.43 -13.32 4.82
C THR A 12 -30.61 -14.57 5.18
N PRO A 13 -29.33 -14.46 5.58
CA PRO A 13 -28.52 -15.64 5.89
C PRO A 13 -29.15 -16.51 6.97
N ASP A 14 -29.88 -15.90 7.91
CA ASP A 14 -30.56 -16.59 9.03
C ASP A 14 -31.87 -17.28 8.63
N SER A 15 -32.38 -17.07 7.41
CA SER A 15 -33.57 -17.77 6.90
C SER A 15 -33.31 -19.24 6.56
N ALA A 16 -34.39 -20.00 6.37
CA ALA A 16 -34.30 -21.40 5.89
C ALA A 16 -33.68 -21.48 4.48
N PHE A 17 -34.00 -20.50 3.62
CA PHE A 17 -33.42 -20.39 2.29
C PHE A 17 -31.94 -19.96 2.33
N GLY A 18 -31.57 -19.04 3.24
CA GLY A 18 -30.18 -18.69 3.52
C GLY A 18 -29.35 -19.89 3.97
N LEU A 19 -29.91 -20.75 4.85
CA LEU A 19 -29.26 -22.02 5.22
C LEU A 19 -29.07 -22.96 4.02
N PHE A 20 -30.06 -23.03 3.13
CA PHE A 20 -29.97 -23.81 1.91
C PHE A 20 -28.87 -23.26 0.98
N LYS A 21 -28.85 -21.95 0.73
CA LYS A 21 -27.79 -21.27 -0.05
C LYS A 21 -26.41 -21.59 0.53
N MET A 22 -26.23 -21.42 1.84
CA MET A 22 -24.96 -21.72 2.53
C MET A 22 -24.49 -23.16 2.29
N ARG A 23 -25.40 -24.14 2.35
CA ARG A 23 -25.07 -25.54 2.06
C ARG A 23 -24.66 -25.77 0.60
N ILE A 24 -25.32 -25.09 -0.34
CA ILE A 24 -24.97 -25.16 -1.75
C ILE A 24 -23.60 -24.51 -2.00
N TYR A 25 -23.37 -23.31 -1.45
CA TYR A 25 -22.09 -22.60 -1.50
C TYR A 25 -20.92 -23.49 -1.04
N GLN A 26 -21.04 -24.08 0.15
CA GLN A 26 -20.00 -24.95 0.71
C GLN A 26 -19.74 -26.19 -0.16
N LYS A 27 -20.79 -26.79 -0.74
CA LYS A 27 -20.65 -27.94 -1.64
C LYS A 27 -19.99 -27.57 -2.97
N ILE A 28 -20.39 -26.45 -3.56
CA ILE A 28 -19.81 -25.96 -4.82
C ILE A 28 -18.33 -25.67 -4.61
N TYR A 29 -17.96 -24.93 -3.56
CA TYR A 29 -16.54 -24.67 -3.28
C TYR A 29 -15.75 -25.94 -2.99
N GLY A 30 -16.34 -26.92 -2.30
CA GLY A 30 -15.73 -28.23 -2.12
C GLY A 30 -15.43 -28.95 -3.44
N ILE A 31 -16.24 -28.76 -4.48
CA ILE A 31 -16.01 -29.32 -5.82
C ILE A 31 -14.96 -28.49 -6.57
N VAL A 32 -15.11 -27.16 -6.59
CA VAL A 32 -14.22 -26.25 -7.32
C VAL A 32 -12.78 -26.37 -6.82
N PHE A 33 -12.59 -26.44 -5.50
CA PHE A 33 -11.28 -26.53 -4.86
C PHE A 33 -10.86 -27.97 -4.54
N ALA A 34 -11.58 -28.99 -5.03
CA ALA A 34 -11.30 -30.39 -4.71
C ALA A 34 -9.86 -30.80 -5.01
N SER A 35 -9.32 -30.36 -6.15
CA SER A 35 -7.94 -30.65 -6.57
C SER A 35 -6.90 -30.04 -5.63
N LEU A 36 -7.19 -28.90 -4.99
CA LEU A 36 -6.26 -28.24 -4.08
C LEU A 36 -6.15 -28.95 -2.73
N LYS A 37 -7.14 -29.77 -2.33
CA LYS A 37 -7.16 -30.41 -1.01
C LYS A 37 -5.90 -31.23 -0.76
N ASP A 38 -5.59 -32.17 -1.65
CA ASP A 38 -4.43 -33.05 -1.49
C ASP A 38 -3.13 -32.27 -1.64
N HIS A 39 -3.04 -31.34 -2.61
CA HIS A 39 -1.87 -30.48 -2.78
C HIS A 39 -1.62 -29.58 -1.56
N SER A 40 -2.67 -29.12 -0.87
CA SER A 40 -2.52 -28.33 0.34
C SER A 40 -1.94 -29.12 1.51
N LEU A 41 -2.10 -30.44 1.54
CA LEU A 41 -1.64 -31.32 2.60
C LEU A 41 -0.25 -31.89 2.29
N PHE A 42 -0.03 -32.32 1.06
CA PHE A 42 1.17 -33.07 0.66
C PHE A 42 2.17 -32.26 -0.15
N GLY A 43 1.76 -31.09 -0.65
CA GLY A 43 2.54 -30.26 -1.56
C GLY A 43 2.41 -30.72 -3.02
N SER A 44 2.90 -29.87 -3.92
CA SER A 44 2.99 -30.12 -5.34
C SER A 44 4.30 -29.56 -5.88
N ALA A 45 5.04 -30.37 -6.63
CA ALA A 45 6.24 -29.88 -7.32
C ALA A 45 5.82 -28.96 -8.46
N ALA A 46 6.34 -27.73 -8.46
CA ALA A 46 6.08 -26.74 -9.50
C ALA A 46 7.40 -26.12 -9.96
N THR A 47 7.52 -25.93 -11.27
CA THR A 47 8.60 -25.14 -11.86
C THR A 47 8.26 -23.66 -11.67
N CYS A 48 9.08 -22.94 -10.91
CA CYS A 48 8.91 -21.52 -10.66
C CYS A 48 9.45 -20.66 -11.82
N GLY A 49 9.22 -19.34 -11.77
CA GLY A 49 9.64 -18.40 -12.82
C GLY A 49 11.16 -18.33 -13.05
N ASP A 50 11.95 -18.73 -12.07
CA ASP A 50 13.42 -18.88 -12.15
C ASP A 50 13.85 -20.26 -12.67
N GLN A 51 12.92 -21.07 -13.18
CA GLN A 51 13.13 -22.44 -13.68
C GLN A 51 13.52 -23.47 -12.61
N SER A 52 13.58 -23.08 -11.34
CA SER A 52 13.82 -23.99 -10.23
C SER A 52 12.55 -24.77 -9.90
N ILE A 53 12.69 -26.08 -9.67
CA ILE A 53 11.59 -26.91 -9.15
C ILE A 53 11.52 -26.71 -7.64
N ARG A 54 10.38 -26.23 -7.15
CA ARG A 54 10.08 -26.12 -5.72
C ARG A 54 8.85 -26.96 -5.39
N VAL A 55 8.78 -27.48 -4.17
CA VAL A 55 7.53 -28.05 -3.64
C VAL A 55 6.74 -26.87 -3.08
N LEU A 56 5.53 -26.68 -3.57
CA LEU A 56 4.61 -25.64 -3.14
C LEU A 56 3.41 -26.28 -2.43
N TRP A 57 2.90 -25.64 -1.39
CA TRP A 57 1.72 -26.10 -0.67
C TRP A 57 0.59 -25.08 -0.85
N PRO A 58 -0.22 -25.19 -1.92
CA PRO A 58 -1.26 -24.21 -2.18
C PRO A 58 -2.32 -24.21 -1.07
N GLY A 59 -2.92 -23.05 -0.84
CA GLY A 59 -3.98 -22.87 0.14
C GLY A 59 -4.80 -21.62 -0.16
N VAL A 60 -5.99 -21.56 0.42
CA VAL A 60 -6.83 -20.36 0.45
C VAL A 60 -6.38 -19.51 1.64
N LEU A 61 -5.54 -18.51 1.36
CA LEU A 61 -4.91 -17.66 2.39
C LEU A 61 -5.67 -16.36 2.64
N ILE A 62 -6.33 -15.82 1.61
CA ILE A 62 -7.01 -14.53 1.64
C ILE A 62 -8.33 -14.69 0.88
N VAL A 63 -9.41 -14.23 1.48
CA VAL A 63 -10.73 -14.16 0.85
C VAL A 63 -11.36 -12.83 1.23
N SER A 64 -11.34 -11.91 0.26
CA SER A 64 -12.02 -10.62 0.37
C SER A 64 -13.47 -10.78 -0.05
N MET A 65 -14.37 -10.34 0.81
CA MET A 65 -15.81 -10.48 0.64
C MET A 65 -16.53 -9.48 1.53
N ASP A 66 -17.78 -9.23 1.20
CA ASP A 66 -18.60 -8.32 1.98
C ASP A 66 -18.99 -8.93 3.35
N GLY A 67 -19.72 -8.14 4.14
CA GLY A 67 -20.14 -8.58 5.46
C GLY A 67 -21.10 -9.76 5.43
N GLU A 68 -22.01 -9.85 4.46
CA GLU A 68 -23.02 -10.90 4.39
C GLU A 68 -22.43 -12.22 3.85
N GLU A 69 -21.64 -12.14 2.80
CA GLU A 69 -20.87 -13.22 2.19
C GLU A 69 -19.95 -13.89 3.21
N SER A 70 -19.37 -13.12 4.13
CA SER A 70 -18.56 -13.68 5.22
C SER A 70 -19.32 -14.63 6.14
N TYR A 71 -20.65 -14.48 6.28
CA TYR A 71 -21.46 -15.44 7.02
C TYR A 71 -21.68 -16.72 6.22
N TYR A 72 -21.94 -16.59 4.91
CA TYR A 72 -22.08 -17.72 3.99
C TYR A 72 -20.79 -18.54 3.89
N PHE A 73 -19.66 -17.85 3.76
CA PHE A 73 -18.35 -18.47 3.68
C PHE A 73 -17.97 -19.12 4.99
N CYS A 74 -17.94 -18.41 6.12
CA CYS A 74 -17.49 -19.00 7.40
C CYS A 74 -18.50 -19.95 8.06
N ALA A 75 -19.63 -20.25 7.40
CA ALA A 75 -20.74 -21.04 7.96
C ALA A 75 -21.24 -20.52 9.33
N SER A 76 -21.25 -19.20 9.48
CA SER A 76 -21.62 -18.52 10.72
C SER A 76 -23.00 -17.86 10.63
N LYS A 77 -23.53 -17.45 11.78
CA LYS A 77 -24.78 -16.69 11.88
C LYS A 77 -24.54 -15.22 11.58
N ALA A 78 -25.57 -14.55 11.04
CA ALA A 78 -25.49 -13.15 10.67
C ALA A 78 -25.57 -12.19 11.88
N THR A 79 -25.74 -10.90 11.61
CA THR A 79 -25.73 -9.78 12.58
C THR A 79 -26.75 -9.92 13.74
N GLY A 80 -27.76 -10.78 13.60
CA GLY A 80 -28.72 -11.11 14.66
C GLY A 80 -28.13 -11.96 15.80
N ALA A 81 -27.01 -12.65 15.57
CA ALA A 81 -26.45 -13.63 16.50
C ALA A 81 -25.89 -13.02 17.79
N LYS A 82 -25.87 -13.83 18.86
CA LYS A 82 -25.18 -13.49 20.11
C LYS A 82 -23.67 -13.44 19.95
N VAL A 83 -23.12 -14.21 19.01
CA VAL A 83 -21.70 -14.29 18.66
C VAL A 83 -21.57 -14.08 17.14
N PRO A 84 -21.62 -12.82 16.65
CA PRO A 84 -21.77 -12.54 15.23
C PRO A 84 -20.43 -12.41 14.48
N CYS A 85 -19.28 -12.36 15.18
CA CYS A 85 -18.00 -12.31 14.49
C CYS A 85 -17.70 -13.66 13.82
N SER A 86 -17.26 -13.65 12.55
CA SER A 86 -16.84 -14.86 11.83
C SER A 86 -15.35 -15.20 12.02
N CYS A 87 -14.56 -14.32 12.62
CA CYS A 87 -13.14 -14.54 12.94
C CYS A 87 -12.92 -14.96 14.40
N CYS A 88 -13.77 -14.49 15.33
CA CYS A 88 -13.63 -14.78 16.76
C CYS A 88 -14.99 -15.00 17.45
N LEU A 89 -14.95 -15.34 18.73
CA LEU A 89 -16.13 -15.58 19.58
C LEU A 89 -16.58 -14.33 20.35
N CYS A 90 -16.37 -13.13 19.80
CA CYS A 90 -16.83 -11.87 20.39
C CYS A 90 -18.36 -11.83 20.49
N LYS A 91 -18.87 -11.38 21.64
CA LYS A 91 -20.31 -11.24 21.86
C LYS A 91 -20.85 -9.97 21.21
N LYS A 92 -22.14 -9.99 20.86
CA LYS A 92 -22.82 -8.86 20.20
C LYS A 92 -22.71 -7.55 21.00
N GLU A 93 -22.83 -7.62 22.32
CA GLU A 93 -22.72 -6.48 23.23
C GLU A 93 -21.32 -5.88 23.31
N ASP A 94 -20.28 -6.61 22.89
CA ASP A 94 -18.88 -6.21 23.00
C ASP A 94 -18.26 -5.77 21.65
N LEU A 95 -19.04 -5.77 20.55
CA LEU A 95 -18.52 -5.50 19.20
C LEU A 95 -17.84 -4.13 19.03
N SER A 96 -18.27 -3.11 19.78
CA SER A 96 -17.66 -1.78 19.77
C SER A 96 -16.32 -1.70 20.53
N ARG A 97 -15.98 -2.71 21.34
CA ARG A 97 -14.76 -2.73 22.15
C ARG A 97 -13.58 -3.23 21.33
N LEU A 98 -13.03 -2.38 20.48
CA LEU A 98 -11.99 -2.76 19.51
C LEU A 98 -10.71 -3.31 20.13
N THR A 99 -10.41 -2.95 21.38
CA THR A 99 -9.24 -3.46 22.12
C THR A 99 -9.51 -4.78 22.86
N LEU A 100 -10.74 -5.28 22.85
CA LEU A 100 -11.10 -6.54 23.50
C LEU A 100 -10.60 -7.74 22.68
N LYS A 101 -9.62 -8.46 23.23
CA LYS A 101 -9.14 -9.72 22.66
C LYS A 101 -10.15 -10.84 22.93
N SER A 102 -10.96 -11.15 21.92
CA SER A 102 -11.88 -12.29 21.95
C SER A 102 -11.20 -13.55 21.44
N ARG A 103 -11.58 -14.74 21.95
CA ARG A 103 -11.02 -16.01 21.51
C ARG A 103 -11.22 -16.20 20.00
N PRO A 104 -10.18 -16.44 19.19
CA PRO A 104 -10.31 -16.66 17.77
C PRO A 104 -11.06 -17.97 17.48
N ARG A 105 -11.72 -18.04 16.33
CA ARG A 105 -12.23 -19.29 15.79
C ARG A 105 -11.08 -20.02 15.10
N THR A 106 -11.02 -21.32 15.30
CA THR A 106 -10.05 -22.19 14.63
C THR A 106 -10.79 -23.33 13.95
N VAL A 107 -10.20 -23.89 12.89
CA VAL A 107 -10.74 -25.11 12.25
C VAL A 107 -11.00 -26.20 13.29
N ALA A 108 -10.03 -26.47 14.16
CA ALA A 108 -10.14 -27.53 15.17
C ALA A 108 -11.35 -27.31 16.12
N ASP A 109 -11.48 -26.11 16.67
CA ASP A 109 -12.56 -25.78 17.61
C ASP A 109 -13.92 -25.83 16.95
N MET A 110 -14.07 -25.18 15.79
CA MET A 110 -15.37 -25.07 15.12
C MET A 110 -15.83 -26.41 14.55
N LYS A 111 -14.89 -27.23 14.04
CA LYS A 111 -15.18 -28.61 13.62
C LYS A 111 -15.62 -29.48 14.80
N ALA A 112 -14.97 -29.37 15.96
CA ALA A 112 -15.37 -30.09 17.17
C ALA A 112 -16.78 -29.71 17.65
N VAL A 113 -17.10 -28.41 17.67
CA VAL A 113 -18.45 -27.91 17.99
C VAL A 113 -19.48 -28.48 17.01
N TYR A 114 -19.19 -28.46 15.71
CA TYR A 114 -20.09 -29.02 14.70
C TYR A 114 -20.31 -30.52 14.88
N LEU A 115 -19.23 -31.30 15.07
CA LEU A 115 -19.31 -32.76 15.22
C LEU A 115 -20.10 -33.16 16.48
N TYR A 116 -19.88 -32.48 17.60
CA TYR A 116 -20.69 -32.70 18.81
C TYR A 116 -22.16 -32.32 18.57
N ALA A 117 -22.43 -31.23 17.86
CA ALA A 117 -23.81 -30.88 17.53
C ALA A 117 -24.51 -32.02 16.76
N GLN A 118 -23.82 -32.72 15.87
CA GLN A 118 -24.40 -33.85 15.13
C GLN A 118 -24.81 -35.04 16.03
N THR A 119 -24.25 -35.16 17.23
CA THR A 119 -24.63 -36.22 18.19
C THR A 119 -25.90 -35.88 19.00
N LEU A 120 -26.42 -34.66 18.89
CA LEU A 120 -27.61 -34.23 19.64
C LEU A 120 -28.91 -34.77 19.01
N PRO A 121 -29.92 -35.09 19.83
CA PRO A 121 -31.06 -35.92 19.42
C PRO A 121 -32.08 -35.22 18.52
N SER A 122 -32.08 -33.89 18.45
CA SER A 122 -33.08 -33.13 17.68
C SER A 122 -32.48 -31.93 16.97
N LYS A 123 -33.09 -31.53 15.84
CA LYS A 123 -32.71 -30.31 15.11
C LYS A 123 -32.71 -29.06 16.00
N THR A 124 -33.67 -28.96 16.90
CA THR A 124 -33.77 -27.84 17.86
C THR A 124 -32.59 -27.83 18.84
N ALA A 125 -32.21 -29.00 19.38
CA ALA A 125 -31.05 -29.11 20.26
C ALA A 125 -29.74 -28.76 19.53
N ARG A 126 -29.57 -29.23 18.28
CA ARG A 126 -28.43 -28.87 17.42
C ARG A 126 -28.34 -27.37 17.21
N GLU A 127 -29.44 -26.76 16.79
CA GLU A 127 -29.50 -25.33 16.50
C GLU A 127 -29.18 -24.49 17.75
N ALA A 128 -29.73 -24.87 18.91
CA ALA A 128 -29.45 -24.18 20.17
C ALA A 128 -27.97 -24.27 20.56
N TYR A 129 -27.35 -25.44 20.40
CA TYR A 129 -25.93 -25.65 20.70
C TYR A 129 -25.02 -24.87 19.75
N LEU A 130 -25.23 -24.99 18.43
CA LEU A 130 -24.45 -24.26 17.41
C LEU A 130 -24.59 -22.74 17.57
N SER A 131 -25.78 -22.26 17.95
CA SER A 131 -26.02 -20.84 18.21
C SER A 131 -25.15 -20.26 19.33
N ALA A 132 -24.73 -21.06 20.30
CA ALA A 132 -23.86 -20.60 21.39
C ALA A 132 -22.48 -20.13 20.89
N SER A 133 -22.01 -20.72 19.79
CA SER A 133 -20.78 -20.33 19.10
C SER A 133 -21.06 -19.53 17.82
N GLY A 134 -22.31 -19.13 17.55
CA GLY A 134 -22.67 -18.43 16.32
C GLY A 134 -22.45 -19.23 15.03
N LEU A 135 -22.44 -20.57 15.10
CA LEU A 135 -22.29 -21.45 13.92
C LEU A 135 -23.65 -21.85 13.35
N ARG A 136 -23.63 -22.33 12.10
CA ARG A 136 -24.76 -22.99 11.44
C ARG A 136 -24.53 -24.49 11.29
N ASP A 137 -25.63 -25.22 11.06
CA ASP A 137 -25.61 -26.67 10.80
C ASP A 137 -25.18 -26.94 9.34
N VAL A 138 -23.94 -26.54 9.04
CA VAL A 138 -23.26 -26.65 7.73
C VAL A 138 -21.77 -26.92 7.98
N PRO A 139 -21.20 -28.02 7.46
CA PRO A 139 -19.76 -28.26 7.52
C PRO A 139 -19.03 -27.35 6.54
N HIS A 140 -17.82 -26.91 6.89
CA HIS A 140 -17.01 -26.05 6.04
C HIS A 140 -16.07 -26.85 5.13
N PHE A 141 -15.97 -26.50 3.85
CA PHE A 141 -15.15 -27.26 2.88
C PHE A 141 -13.64 -27.21 3.18
N LEU A 142 -13.13 -26.08 3.68
CA LEU A 142 -11.72 -25.90 4.10
C LEU A 142 -11.30 -26.67 5.37
N TRP A 143 -12.21 -27.30 6.12
CA TRP A 143 -11.84 -27.99 7.38
C TRP A 143 -10.93 -29.20 7.22
N ASP A 144 -10.71 -29.65 5.99
CA ASP A 144 -9.80 -30.76 5.67
C ASP A 144 -8.62 -30.32 4.80
N PHE A 145 -8.37 -29.01 4.67
CA PHE A 145 -7.23 -28.45 3.93
C PHE A 145 -6.07 -28.20 4.89
N GLY A 146 -4.82 -28.33 4.41
CA GLY A 146 -3.63 -28.18 5.25
C GLY A 146 -3.29 -26.73 5.57
N ASN A 147 -3.17 -25.90 4.53
CA ASN A 147 -2.73 -24.50 4.62
C ASN A 147 -3.90 -23.52 4.41
N SER A 148 -5.04 -23.79 5.04
CA SER A 148 -6.23 -22.94 4.90
C SER A 148 -7.07 -22.97 6.17
N ASP A 149 -7.30 -21.81 6.76
CA ASP A 149 -8.24 -21.63 7.87
C ASP A 149 -9.30 -20.60 7.42
N PRO A 150 -10.59 -20.97 7.31
CA PRO A 150 -11.62 -20.06 6.81
C PRO A 150 -11.88 -18.85 7.71
N TYR A 151 -11.51 -18.94 8.99
CA TYR A 151 -11.71 -17.87 9.96
C TYR A 151 -10.55 -16.87 9.97
N LEU A 152 -9.36 -17.31 9.55
CA LEU A 152 -8.19 -16.46 9.34
C LEU A 152 -8.09 -15.92 7.92
N ALA A 153 -8.50 -16.71 6.92
CA ALA A 153 -8.36 -16.34 5.51
C ALA A 153 -9.29 -15.19 5.11
N ARG A 154 -10.40 -14.99 5.81
CA ARG A 154 -11.29 -13.87 5.55
C ARG A 154 -10.54 -12.55 5.81
N SER A 155 -10.47 -11.70 4.78
CA SER A 155 -9.78 -10.41 4.88
C SER A 155 -10.71 -9.24 5.19
N TYR A 156 -10.09 -8.17 5.65
CA TYR A 156 -10.72 -6.89 5.88
C TYR A 156 -10.82 -6.14 4.55
N ASP A 157 -12.05 -6.04 4.06
CA ASP A 157 -12.40 -5.26 2.88
C ASP A 157 -12.78 -3.81 3.23
N GLU A 158 -11.98 -2.87 2.74
CA GLU A 158 -12.17 -1.44 3.03
C GLU A 158 -13.48 -0.87 2.47
N LEU A 159 -13.91 -1.32 1.27
CA LEU A 159 -15.13 -0.79 0.65
C LEU A 159 -16.35 -1.08 1.51
N HIS A 160 -16.56 -2.37 1.79
CA HIS A 160 -17.74 -2.78 2.52
C HIS A 160 -17.62 -2.49 4.01
N PHE A 161 -16.44 -2.53 4.63
CA PHE A 161 -16.31 -2.26 6.08
C PHE A 161 -16.21 -0.78 6.41
N ASP A 162 -15.47 0.02 5.66
CA ASP A 162 -15.26 1.45 5.93
C ASP A 162 -16.19 2.32 5.11
N ASP A 163 -16.00 2.36 3.79
CA ASP A 163 -16.64 3.36 2.91
C ASP A 163 -18.18 3.22 2.91
N GLU A 164 -18.69 2.03 2.62
CA GLU A 164 -20.13 1.76 2.68
C GLU A 164 -20.60 1.40 4.09
N GLY A 165 -19.75 0.69 4.82
CA GLY A 165 -20.07 0.12 6.12
C GLY A 165 -20.18 1.20 7.19
N LYS A 166 -19.06 1.53 7.81
CA LYS A 166 -19.00 2.50 8.91
C LYS A 166 -19.37 3.90 8.44
N TRP A 167 -18.81 4.37 7.33
CA TRP A 167 -19.08 5.69 6.83
C TRP A 167 -20.49 5.77 6.23
N GLY A 168 -20.75 5.10 5.12
CA GLY A 168 -22.01 5.19 4.38
C GLY A 168 -23.26 4.83 5.17
N LYS A 169 -23.30 3.66 5.84
CA LYS A 169 -24.50 3.20 6.56
C LYS A 169 -24.62 3.75 7.98
N HIS A 170 -23.52 4.16 8.62
CA HIS A 170 -23.54 4.52 10.04
C HIS A 170 -23.22 5.99 10.33
N LEU A 171 -22.12 6.52 9.83
CA LEU A 171 -21.68 7.89 10.13
C LEU A 171 -22.36 8.91 9.23
N TRP A 172 -22.50 8.64 7.94
CA TRP A 172 -23.10 9.55 6.98
C TRP A 172 -24.54 9.96 7.32
N PRO A 173 -25.46 9.05 7.72
CA PRO A 173 -26.79 9.44 8.13
C PRO A 173 -26.78 10.32 9.38
N LEU A 174 -25.86 10.06 10.32
CA LEU A 174 -25.69 10.89 11.51
C LEU A 174 -25.13 12.28 11.12
N THR A 175 -24.17 12.33 10.21
CA THR A 175 -23.61 13.58 9.68
C THR A 175 -24.71 14.43 9.03
N LEU A 176 -25.53 13.84 8.16
CA LEU A 176 -26.66 14.52 7.52
C LEU A 176 -27.66 15.06 8.56
N GLU A 177 -27.99 14.29 9.59
CA GLU A 177 -28.85 14.74 10.69
C GLU A 177 -28.26 15.98 11.39
N ARG A 178 -26.95 15.99 11.65
CA ARG A 178 -26.28 17.13 12.29
C ARG A 178 -26.17 18.35 11.39
N LEU A 179 -25.86 18.17 10.12
CA LEU A 179 -25.82 19.27 9.15
C LEU A 179 -27.19 19.92 8.99
N ALA A 180 -28.25 19.11 8.97
CA ALA A 180 -29.62 19.62 8.94
C ALA A 180 -29.96 20.41 10.20
N ALA A 181 -29.60 19.89 11.39
CA ALA A 181 -29.80 20.58 12.66
C ALA A 181 -29.03 21.90 12.78
N LEU A 182 -27.86 22.00 12.13
CA LEU A 182 -27.02 23.20 12.09
C LEU A 182 -27.38 24.15 10.93
N GLY A 183 -28.23 23.74 10.01
CA GLY A 183 -28.60 24.54 8.82
C GLY A 183 -27.49 24.70 7.79
N CYS A 184 -26.46 23.85 7.80
CA CYS A 184 -25.25 24.01 6.98
C CYS A 184 -25.06 22.92 5.90
N SER A 185 -26.08 22.11 5.60
CA SER A 185 -25.98 21.02 4.62
C SER A 185 -25.45 21.46 3.24
N LYS A 186 -25.75 22.69 2.80
CA LYS A 186 -25.29 23.24 1.51
C LYS A 186 -23.81 23.66 1.50
N GLN A 187 -23.17 23.73 2.67
CA GLN A 187 -21.78 24.14 2.85
C GLN A 187 -20.87 22.95 3.16
N PHE A 188 -21.40 21.72 3.15
CA PHE A 188 -20.65 20.54 3.57
C PHE A 188 -19.33 20.37 2.81
N ASP A 189 -19.35 20.47 1.48
CA ASP A 189 -18.14 20.32 0.66
C ASP A 189 -17.07 21.38 0.98
N GLN A 190 -17.50 22.62 1.25
CA GLN A 190 -16.62 23.72 1.65
C GLN A 190 -16.03 23.49 3.05
N LEU A 191 -16.83 22.95 3.98
CA LEU A 191 -16.39 22.63 5.34
C LEU A 191 -15.44 21.41 5.35
N CYS A 192 -15.69 20.42 4.49
CA CYS A 192 -14.81 19.26 4.32
C CYS A 192 -13.47 19.65 3.72
N ALA A 193 -13.44 20.53 2.71
CA ALA A 193 -12.21 21.05 2.14
C ALA A 193 -11.35 21.82 3.16
N ALA A 194 -11.98 22.42 4.18
CA ALA A 194 -11.29 23.11 5.27
C ALA A 194 -10.87 22.19 6.43
N CYS A 195 -11.37 20.95 6.48
CA CYS A 195 -11.00 19.98 7.50
C CYS A 195 -9.63 19.36 7.18
N THR A 196 -8.64 19.61 8.03
CA THR A 196 -7.40 18.86 8.02
C THR A 196 -7.70 17.43 8.46
N VAL A 197 -7.39 16.45 7.61
CA VAL A 197 -7.55 15.02 7.93
C VAL A 197 -6.80 14.75 9.23
N CYS A 198 -7.52 14.28 10.26
CA CYS A 198 -6.89 13.82 11.49
C CYS A 198 -6.32 12.42 11.21
N PRO A 199 -4.99 12.22 11.25
CA PRO A 199 -4.41 10.90 11.05
C PRO A 199 -4.69 10.06 12.30
N THR A 200 -5.78 9.30 12.32
CA THR A 200 -5.99 8.30 13.37
C THR A 200 -5.17 7.06 13.08
N SER A 201 -4.00 6.96 13.71
CA SER A 201 -3.01 5.89 13.50
C SER A 201 -3.11 4.71 14.48
N CYS A 202 -4.12 4.64 15.37
CA CYS A 202 -4.26 3.46 16.25
C CYS A 202 -5.70 3.17 16.74
N ALA A 203 -5.96 1.88 17.03
CA ALA A 203 -7.24 1.38 17.55
C ALA A 203 -7.70 2.07 18.85
N THR A 204 -6.77 2.57 19.67
CA THR A 204 -7.05 3.31 20.90
C THR A 204 -7.67 4.68 20.59
N HIS A 205 -7.15 5.41 19.61
CA HIS A 205 -7.74 6.67 19.16
C HIS A 205 -9.12 6.44 18.57
N LEU A 206 -9.29 5.42 17.72
CA LEU A 206 -10.59 5.07 17.17
C LEU A 206 -11.61 4.73 18.26
N SER A 207 -11.19 3.98 19.29
CA SER A 207 -12.05 3.66 20.45
C SER A 207 -12.50 4.92 21.20
N HIS A 208 -11.61 5.91 21.34
CA HIS A 208 -11.94 7.19 21.95
C HIS A 208 -12.95 7.99 21.11
N TYR A 209 -12.80 8.03 19.79
CA TYR A 209 -13.78 8.67 18.90
C TYR A 209 -15.13 7.97 18.93
N VAL A 210 -15.15 6.63 18.87
CA VAL A 210 -16.37 5.82 19.04
C VAL A 210 -17.08 6.17 20.33
N GLN A 211 -16.35 6.23 21.45
CA GLN A 211 -16.92 6.60 22.74
C GLN A 211 -17.48 8.02 22.74
N ARG A 212 -16.74 8.99 22.18
CA ARG A 212 -17.21 10.38 22.08
C ARG A 212 -18.48 10.50 21.26
N VAL A 213 -18.52 9.92 20.06
CA VAL A 213 -19.70 9.96 19.18
C VAL A 213 -20.88 9.25 19.84
N THR A 214 -20.64 8.13 20.55
CA THR A 214 -21.66 7.43 21.33
C THR A 214 -22.23 8.32 22.44
N THR A 215 -21.38 8.94 23.24
CA THR A 215 -21.82 9.80 24.36
C THR A 215 -22.51 11.07 23.87
N THR A 216 -22.02 11.70 22.80
CA THR A 216 -22.56 12.97 22.29
C THR A 216 -23.86 12.78 21.50
N TYR A 217 -23.96 11.71 20.70
CA TYR A 217 -25.05 11.53 19.73
C TYR A 217 -25.86 10.25 19.92
N GLY A 218 -25.57 9.44 20.93
CA GLY A 218 -26.27 8.18 21.18
C GLY A 218 -26.03 7.11 20.11
N LYS A 219 -24.98 7.25 19.28
CA LYS A 219 -24.70 6.29 18.19
C LYS A 219 -24.26 4.95 18.77
N ASN A 220 -24.95 3.89 18.37
CA ASN A 220 -24.55 2.52 18.73
C ASN A 220 -23.55 1.96 17.69
N PHE A 221 -22.35 1.62 18.16
CA PHE A 221 -21.27 1.01 17.37
C PHE A 221 -21.15 -0.52 17.55
N ASN A 222 -22.09 -1.17 18.25
CA ASN A 222 -22.13 -2.63 18.39
C ASN A 222 -22.69 -3.31 17.12
N PHE A 223 -21.95 -3.20 16.03
CA PHE A 223 -22.26 -3.87 14.77
C PHE A 223 -21.03 -4.56 14.20
N TYR A 224 -21.28 -5.58 13.39
CA TYR A 224 -20.25 -6.48 12.87
C TYR A 224 -19.10 -5.78 12.15
N LYS A 225 -19.44 -4.89 11.21
CA LYS A 225 -18.46 -4.14 10.41
C LYS A 225 -17.54 -3.25 11.27
N GLN A 226 -18.02 -2.75 12.42
CA GLN A 226 -17.19 -2.03 13.39
C GLN A 226 -16.16 -2.94 14.03
N HIS A 227 -16.60 -4.11 14.50
CA HIS A 227 -15.75 -5.04 15.22
C HIS A 227 -14.60 -5.57 14.35
N MET A 228 -14.77 -5.59 13.03
CA MET A 228 -13.72 -6.05 12.12
C MET A 228 -12.41 -5.27 12.24
N CYS A 229 -12.43 -4.02 12.70
CA CYS A 229 -11.20 -3.27 13.00
C CYS A 229 -10.32 -3.92 14.07
N ALA A 230 -10.88 -4.76 14.95
CA ALA A 230 -10.12 -5.50 15.95
C ALA A 230 -9.20 -6.58 15.32
N HIS A 231 -9.44 -6.97 14.07
CA HIS A 231 -8.69 -8.01 13.37
C HIS A 231 -7.69 -7.45 12.34
N VAL A 232 -7.82 -6.17 11.96
CA VAL A 232 -7.03 -5.56 10.86
C VAL A 232 -5.53 -5.66 11.10
N VAL A 233 -5.05 -5.36 12.31
CA VAL A 233 -3.62 -5.36 12.60
C VAL A 233 -3.04 -6.77 12.49
N ASP A 234 -3.68 -7.74 13.14
CA ASP A 234 -3.26 -9.14 13.11
C ASP A 234 -3.31 -9.70 11.68
N GLU A 235 -4.32 -9.29 10.89
CA GLU A 235 -4.43 -9.67 9.48
C GLU A 235 -3.31 -9.09 8.61
N VAL A 236 -3.01 -7.79 8.77
CA VAL A 236 -1.92 -7.13 8.03
C VAL A 236 -0.58 -7.78 8.37
N GLN A 237 -0.35 -8.13 9.63
CA GLN A 237 0.85 -8.86 10.04
C GLN A 237 0.92 -10.27 9.41
N ALA A 238 -0.22 -10.95 9.28
CA ALA A 238 -0.26 -12.31 8.74
C ALA A 238 -0.14 -12.36 7.20
N THR A 239 -0.63 -11.34 6.49
CA THR A 239 -0.84 -11.43 5.03
C THR A 239 -0.41 -10.18 4.25
N GLY A 240 0.16 -9.17 4.92
CA GLY A 240 0.61 -7.91 4.31
C GLY A 240 -0.52 -6.96 3.91
N THR A 241 -0.17 -5.83 3.30
CA THR A 241 -1.09 -4.84 2.73
C THR A 241 -1.21 -5.03 1.21
N LEU A 242 -1.76 -6.17 0.79
CA LEU A 242 -1.91 -6.45 -0.64
C LEU A 242 -3.04 -5.57 -1.24
N ASN A 243 -2.75 -4.93 -2.36
CA ASN A 243 -3.73 -4.16 -3.16
C ASN A 243 -4.97 -4.98 -3.56
N HIS A 244 -4.89 -6.31 -3.53
CA HIS A 244 -5.96 -7.23 -3.91
C HIS A 244 -6.91 -7.60 -2.77
N LYS A 245 -6.77 -7.01 -1.58
CA LYS A 245 -7.65 -7.26 -0.44
C LYS A 245 -8.95 -6.45 -0.47
N THR A 246 -9.05 -5.49 -1.37
CA THR A 246 -10.23 -4.64 -1.51
C THR A 246 -11.14 -5.13 -2.64
N THR A 247 -12.45 -5.14 -2.40
CA THR A 247 -13.45 -5.42 -3.43
C THR A 247 -13.65 -4.23 -4.37
N LYS A 248 -13.09 -3.04 -4.08
CA LYS A 248 -13.18 -1.84 -4.93
C LYS A 248 -12.87 -2.12 -6.40
N ILE A 249 -11.82 -2.90 -6.65
CA ILE A 249 -11.35 -3.20 -8.01
C ILE A 249 -12.39 -4.07 -8.75
N GLY A 250 -12.98 -5.04 -8.06
CA GLY A 250 -13.88 -6.00 -8.69
C GLY A 250 -15.33 -5.54 -8.75
N GLU A 251 -15.81 -4.73 -7.80
CA GLU A 251 -17.23 -4.43 -7.64
C GLU A 251 -17.78 -3.56 -8.77
N ALA A 252 -17.05 -2.53 -9.20
CA ALA A 252 -17.43 -1.71 -10.33
C ALA A 252 -17.54 -2.55 -11.61
N ILE A 253 -16.51 -3.37 -11.88
CA ILE A 253 -16.49 -4.27 -13.05
C ILE A 253 -17.64 -5.28 -12.99
N MET A 254 -17.89 -5.89 -11.83
CA MET A 254 -18.98 -6.85 -11.66
C MET A 254 -20.35 -6.21 -11.80
N GLN A 255 -20.51 -4.93 -11.43
CA GLN A 255 -21.74 -4.19 -11.61
C GLN A 255 -22.02 -3.96 -13.10
N GLU A 256 -21.03 -3.44 -13.84
CA GLU A 256 -21.12 -3.24 -15.29
C GLU A 256 -21.42 -4.56 -16.01
N LEU A 257 -20.70 -5.63 -15.66
CA LEU A 257 -20.92 -6.96 -16.23
C LEU A 257 -22.33 -7.50 -15.95
N LYS A 258 -22.90 -7.22 -14.77
CA LYS A 258 -24.28 -7.61 -14.44
C LYS A 258 -25.31 -6.84 -15.27
N GLU A 259 -25.07 -5.55 -15.48
CA GLU A 259 -25.92 -4.70 -16.32
C GLU A 259 -25.88 -5.18 -17.78
N ASP A 260 -24.69 -5.46 -18.30
CA ASP A 260 -24.48 -6.02 -19.63
C ASP A 260 -25.11 -7.41 -19.78
N TYR A 261 -24.92 -8.29 -18.80
CA TYR A 261 -25.55 -9.60 -18.75
C TYR A 261 -27.07 -9.47 -18.79
N GLY A 262 -27.63 -8.53 -18.03
CA GLY A 262 -29.06 -8.19 -17.99
C GLY A 262 -29.61 -7.65 -19.31
N ALA A 263 -28.75 -7.01 -20.11
CA ALA A 263 -29.08 -6.50 -21.44
C ALA A 263 -29.00 -7.58 -22.55
N THR A 264 -28.52 -8.78 -22.25
CA THR A 264 -28.45 -9.88 -23.23
C THR A 264 -29.78 -10.61 -23.42
N ASN A 265 -29.82 -11.49 -24.43
CA ASN A 265 -30.96 -12.39 -24.65
C ASN A 265 -30.92 -13.69 -23.81
N PHE A 266 -29.95 -13.86 -22.89
CA PHE A 266 -29.77 -15.04 -22.03
C PHE A 266 -29.64 -16.39 -22.78
N LYS A 267 -29.16 -16.37 -24.03
CA LYS A 267 -28.88 -17.59 -24.81
C LYS A 267 -27.42 -17.99 -24.72
N SER A 268 -27.05 -19.10 -25.36
CA SER A 268 -25.67 -19.64 -25.38
C SER A 268 -24.61 -18.68 -25.94
N THR A 269 -25.02 -17.55 -26.53
CA THR A 269 -24.15 -16.47 -27.03
C THR A 269 -24.06 -15.31 -26.04
N VAL A 270 -24.36 -15.52 -24.75
CA VAL A 270 -24.37 -14.47 -23.73
C VAL A 270 -22.99 -13.81 -23.59
N ASP A 271 -21.92 -14.60 -23.54
CA ASP A 271 -20.54 -14.08 -23.44
C ASP A 271 -20.20 -13.13 -24.60
N HIS A 272 -20.56 -13.50 -25.83
CA HIS A 272 -20.33 -12.65 -27.02
C HIS A 272 -21.13 -11.35 -26.97
N GLN A 273 -22.36 -11.39 -26.47
CA GLN A 273 -23.19 -10.18 -26.34
C GLN A 273 -22.62 -9.23 -25.30
N VAL A 274 -22.20 -9.76 -24.15
CA VAL A 274 -21.55 -8.97 -23.09
C VAL A 274 -20.26 -8.33 -23.63
N CYS A 275 -19.37 -9.11 -24.27
CA CYS A 275 -18.13 -8.57 -24.84
C CYS A 275 -18.36 -7.50 -25.91
N MET A 276 -19.42 -7.62 -26.72
CA MET A 276 -19.76 -6.59 -27.70
C MET A 276 -20.22 -5.30 -27.02
N THR A 277 -21.12 -5.40 -26.05
CA THR A 277 -21.63 -4.23 -25.31
C THR A 277 -20.50 -3.51 -24.59
N ASP A 278 -19.64 -4.24 -23.89
CA ASP A 278 -18.43 -3.71 -23.25
C ASP A 278 -17.53 -2.98 -24.24
N SER A 279 -17.22 -3.60 -25.39
CA SER A 279 -16.41 -2.98 -26.45
C SER A 279 -17.04 -1.69 -27.01
N ASP A 280 -18.36 -1.67 -27.18
CA ASP A 280 -19.08 -0.48 -27.67
C ASP A 280 -19.10 0.63 -26.61
N MET A 281 -19.29 0.28 -25.33
CA MET A 281 -19.25 1.22 -24.21
C MET A 281 -17.86 1.84 -24.05
N GLU A 282 -16.80 1.05 -24.16
CA GLU A 282 -15.41 1.53 -24.14
C GLU A 282 -15.12 2.49 -25.29
N ALA A 283 -15.61 2.19 -26.50
CA ALA A 283 -15.49 3.10 -27.64
C ALA A 283 -16.21 4.44 -27.37
N VAL A 284 -17.41 4.40 -26.80
CA VAL A 284 -18.18 5.61 -26.43
C VAL A 284 -17.50 6.38 -25.30
N ALA A 285 -16.95 5.69 -24.30
CA ALA A 285 -16.24 6.30 -23.19
C ALA A 285 -15.00 7.05 -23.68
N ARG A 286 -14.17 6.43 -24.55
CA ARG A 286 -13.01 7.09 -25.18
C ARG A 286 -13.41 8.33 -25.96
N ILE A 287 -14.45 8.25 -26.80
CA ILE A 287 -14.95 9.41 -27.54
C ILE A 287 -15.36 10.54 -26.59
N ARG A 288 -16.08 10.23 -25.51
CA ARG A 288 -16.49 11.23 -24.51
C ARG A 288 -15.30 11.83 -23.77
N THR A 289 -14.32 11.02 -23.37
CA THR A 289 -13.10 11.50 -22.70
C THR A 289 -12.33 12.46 -23.60
N THR A 290 -12.11 12.11 -24.87
CA THR A 290 -11.45 13.00 -25.84
C THR A 290 -12.23 14.31 -26.04
N ILE A 291 -13.57 14.26 -26.11
CA ILE A 291 -14.39 15.47 -26.19
C ILE A 291 -14.25 16.32 -24.91
N ASN A 292 -14.23 15.70 -23.74
CA ASN A 292 -14.07 16.38 -22.46
C ASN A 292 -12.69 17.03 -22.32
N GLU A 293 -11.62 16.33 -22.72
CA GLU A 293 -10.25 16.85 -22.78
C GLU A 293 -10.16 18.04 -23.74
N TYR A 294 -10.72 17.90 -24.95
CA TYR A 294 -10.77 19.00 -25.91
C TYR A 294 -11.55 20.21 -25.36
N ASN A 295 -12.69 19.99 -24.71
CA ASN A 295 -13.46 21.06 -24.08
C ASN A 295 -12.71 21.67 -22.89
N ALA A 296 -11.95 20.89 -22.13
CA ALA A 296 -11.13 21.37 -21.03
C ALA A 296 -9.97 22.23 -21.55
N LEU A 297 -9.30 21.79 -22.62
CA LEU A 297 -8.26 22.56 -23.34
C LEU A 297 -8.82 23.86 -23.90
N LEU A 298 -9.97 23.80 -24.58
CA LEU A 298 -10.66 24.99 -25.10
C LEU A 298 -11.04 25.98 -23.98
N ASN A 299 -11.30 25.48 -22.77
CA ASN A 299 -11.57 26.31 -21.60
C ASN A 299 -10.29 26.80 -20.89
N SER A 300 -9.15 26.14 -21.07
CA SER A 300 -7.84 26.55 -20.52
C SER A 300 -6.99 27.41 -21.46
N ASP A 301 -7.27 27.40 -22.77
CA ASP A 301 -6.55 28.12 -23.82
C ASP A 301 -6.76 29.67 -23.81
N ILE A 302 -7.21 30.24 -22.69
CA ILE A 302 -7.12 31.69 -22.45
C ILE A 302 -5.76 32.09 -21.86
N ASP A 303 -4.98 31.17 -21.29
CA ASP A 303 -3.68 31.49 -20.69
C ASP A 303 -2.64 30.38 -20.95
N LEU A 304 -1.87 30.52 -22.04
CA LEU A 304 -0.39 30.51 -22.08
C LEU A 304 0.13 30.03 -23.45
N ALA A 305 1.05 30.82 -23.99
CA ALA A 305 1.76 30.58 -25.23
C ALA A 305 2.98 29.66 -25.04
N ASP A 306 3.26 28.90 -26.10
CA ASP A 306 4.49 28.23 -26.56
C ASP A 306 5.66 28.06 -25.58
N ASP A 307 6.12 26.81 -25.47
CA ASP A 307 7.54 26.51 -25.28
C ASP A 307 7.93 25.30 -26.13
N ASP A 308 9.00 25.48 -26.91
CA ASP A 308 9.57 24.57 -27.90
C ASP A 308 10.17 23.29 -27.29
N GLU A 309 10.04 22.17 -28.01
CA GLU A 309 10.70 20.90 -27.74
C GLU A 309 12.16 20.92 -28.22
N ASP A 310 13.13 20.77 -27.32
CA ASP A 310 14.53 20.50 -27.68
C ASP A 310 14.87 19.00 -27.58
N GLU A 311 15.41 18.47 -28.68
CA GLU A 311 15.88 17.10 -28.88
C GLU A 311 17.12 16.76 -28.00
N ILE A 312 17.09 15.57 -27.38
CA ILE A 312 18.21 15.04 -26.58
C ILE A 312 19.08 14.12 -27.45
N GLU A 313 20.29 14.56 -27.77
CA GLU A 313 21.34 13.69 -28.33
C GLU A 313 21.87 12.72 -27.26
N THR A 314 21.69 11.42 -27.50
CA THR A 314 22.21 10.33 -26.68
C THR A 314 23.59 9.90 -27.19
N GLN A 315 24.63 10.07 -26.37
CA GLN A 315 25.90 9.34 -26.53
C GLN A 315 25.92 8.19 -25.53
N ASN A 316 25.43 7.02 -25.96
CA ASN A 316 25.64 5.78 -25.23
C ASN A 316 27.02 5.22 -25.60
N THR A 317 27.95 5.23 -24.66
CA THR A 317 29.06 4.27 -24.62
C THR A 317 28.71 3.21 -23.58
N GLU A 318 28.55 1.98 -24.07
CA GLU A 318 28.37 0.76 -23.29
C GLU A 318 29.58 0.60 -22.35
N GLU A 319 29.41 0.77 -21.03
CA GLU A 319 30.18 0.17 -19.91
C GLU A 319 30.16 1.00 -18.61
N ASP A 320 29.60 2.22 -18.57
CA ASP A 320 29.59 3.00 -17.33
C ASP A 320 28.41 2.62 -16.40
N SER A 321 28.69 2.39 -15.11
CA SER A 321 27.67 2.11 -14.07
C SER A 321 26.77 3.32 -13.76
N TRP A 322 27.07 4.49 -14.32
CA TRP A 322 26.25 5.69 -14.27
C TRP A 322 26.49 6.60 -15.47
N HIS A 323 25.56 7.49 -15.76
CA HIS A 323 25.81 8.62 -16.66
C HIS A 323 25.11 9.89 -16.18
N PHE A 324 25.57 11.05 -16.65
CA PHE A 324 25.01 12.34 -16.30
C PHE A 324 24.13 12.89 -17.42
N SER A 325 23.09 13.61 -17.01
CA SER A 325 22.27 14.43 -17.90
C SER A 325 22.08 15.82 -17.27
N ALA A 326 21.58 16.78 -18.07
CA ALA A 326 21.34 18.16 -17.68
C ALA A 326 22.59 18.82 -17.05
N ALA A 327 23.60 19.12 -17.89
CA ALA A 327 24.78 19.85 -17.46
C ALA A 327 24.40 21.24 -16.92
N ASP A 328 24.94 21.60 -15.77
CA ASP A 328 24.65 22.85 -15.07
C ASP A 328 25.84 23.80 -15.22
N GLY A 329 25.87 24.51 -16.34
CA GLY A 329 26.92 25.47 -16.68
C GLY A 329 28.24 24.86 -17.16
N ASP A 330 29.24 25.74 -17.22
CA ASP A 330 30.57 25.45 -17.73
C ASP A 330 31.57 25.04 -16.64
N TRP A 331 32.72 24.55 -17.08
CA TRP A 331 33.84 24.22 -16.22
C TRP A 331 34.26 25.44 -15.39
N THR A 332 34.18 25.29 -14.07
CA THR A 332 34.37 26.37 -13.09
C THR A 332 35.54 26.05 -12.16
N ASP A 333 36.25 27.08 -11.72
CA ASP A 333 37.26 26.96 -10.69
C ASP A 333 36.60 26.70 -9.31
N PRO A 334 37.00 25.66 -8.55
CA PRO A 334 36.35 25.33 -7.28
C PRO A 334 36.45 26.43 -6.22
N HIS A 335 37.52 27.23 -6.24
CA HIS A 335 37.70 28.32 -5.28
C HIS A 335 36.79 29.51 -5.62
N ALA A 336 36.63 29.84 -6.91
CA ALA A 336 35.66 30.81 -7.39
C ALA A 336 34.22 30.40 -7.04
N PHE A 337 33.89 29.11 -7.20
CA PHE A 337 32.58 28.58 -6.83
C PHE A 337 32.31 28.72 -5.31
N GLN A 338 33.30 28.38 -4.47
CA GLN A 338 33.18 28.56 -3.02
C GLN A 338 32.92 30.02 -2.64
N GLU A 339 33.66 30.96 -3.23
CA GLU A 339 33.51 32.40 -2.93
C GLU A 339 32.12 32.91 -3.36
N ALA A 340 31.60 32.44 -4.49
CA ALA A 340 30.25 32.80 -4.95
C ALA A 340 29.15 32.33 -3.98
N LYS A 341 29.38 31.25 -3.23
CA LYS A 341 28.44 30.66 -2.26
C LYS A 341 28.82 30.93 -0.80
N ARG A 342 29.71 31.89 -0.53
CA ARG A 342 30.22 32.22 0.84
C ARG A 342 29.16 32.52 1.90
N HIS A 343 27.96 32.89 1.48
CA HIS A 343 26.84 33.21 2.38
C HIS A 343 26.19 31.96 2.98
N ASP A 344 26.42 30.79 2.41
CA ASP A 344 25.89 29.51 2.91
C ASP A 344 26.99 28.75 3.68
N PRO A 345 26.82 28.51 5.00
CA PRO A 345 27.78 27.79 5.83
C PRO A 345 28.14 26.39 5.31
N ALA A 346 27.26 25.72 4.57
CA ALA A 346 27.54 24.39 4.01
C ALA A 346 28.72 24.41 3.02
N TYR A 347 28.96 25.54 2.36
CA TYR A 347 30.05 25.75 1.40
C TYR A 347 31.35 26.23 2.06
N SER A 348 31.36 26.48 3.38
CA SER A 348 32.60 26.84 4.09
C SER A 348 33.66 25.76 3.88
N HIS A 349 34.88 26.15 3.51
CA HIS A 349 36.00 25.22 3.21
C HIS A 349 35.69 24.13 2.16
N PHE A 350 34.72 24.35 1.27
CA PHE A 350 34.34 23.42 0.19
C PHE A 350 35.54 22.94 -0.61
N HIS A 351 36.41 23.84 -1.08
CA HIS A 351 37.59 23.50 -1.86
C HIS A 351 38.53 22.57 -1.10
N ASN A 352 38.86 22.91 0.16
CA ASN A 352 39.75 22.10 0.99
C ASN A 352 39.17 20.71 1.25
N ARG A 353 37.87 20.60 1.53
CA ARG A 353 37.22 19.30 1.76
C ARG A 353 37.15 18.46 0.48
N LEU A 354 36.90 19.08 -0.67
CA LEU A 354 36.93 18.41 -1.97
C LEU A 354 38.33 17.86 -2.27
N VAL A 355 39.38 18.66 -2.07
CA VAL A 355 40.78 18.27 -2.23
C VAL A 355 41.13 17.09 -1.31
N THR A 356 40.72 17.15 -0.04
CA THR A 356 40.92 16.03 0.91
C THR A 356 40.21 14.76 0.44
N ALA A 357 38.95 14.85 0.02
CA ALA A 357 38.20 13.69 -0.47
C ALA A 357 38.84 13.06 -1.72
N LEU A 358 39.30 13.89 -2.67
CA LEU A 358 40.00 13.43 -3.86
C LEU A 358 41.35 12.78 -3.52
N THR A 359 42.07 13.31 -2.53
CA THR A 359 43.36 12.73 -2.08
C THR A 359 43.15 11.36 -1.46
N SER A 360 42.15 11.22 -0.58
CA SER A 360 41.79 9.93 0.03
C SER A 360 41.29 8.91 -0.99
N ALA A 361 40.57 9.35 -2.03
CA ALA A 361 40.06 8.49 -3.09
C ALA A 361 41.14 7.92 -4.04
N LEU A 362 42.28 8.61 -4.16
CA LEU A 362 43.28 8.31 -5.18
C LEU A 362 44.52 7.55 -4.66
N ASP A 363 44.64 7.35 -3.34
CA ASP A 363 45.78 6.69 -2.68
C ASP A 363 47.17 7.18 -3.17
N ALA A 364 47.25 8.43 -3.63
CA ALA A 364 48.46 9.05 -4.19
C ALA A 364 48.48 10.56 -3.94
N PRO A 365 49.67 11.19 -3.84
CA PRO A 365 49.77 12.65 -3.76
C PRO A 365 49.17 13.27 -5.02
N MET A 366 48.14 14.09 -4.83
CA MET A 366 47.24 14.55 -5.88
C MET A 366 47.93 15.46 -6.91
N ASP A 367 47.59 15.27 -8.19
CA ASP A 367 47.71 16.32 -9.20
C ASP A 367 46.78 17.49 -8.87
N PRO A 368 47.15 18.76 -9.13
CA PRO A 368 46.29 19.88 -8.81
C PRO A 368 44.93 19.78 -9.53
N LEU A 369 43.86 19.82 -8.74
CA LEU A 369 42.48 19.95 -9.21
C LEU A 369 42.37 21.23 -10.05
N THR A 370 42.00 21.09 -11.32
CA THR A 370 42.02 22.21 -12.26
C THR A 370 40.65 22.88 -12.35
N THR A 371 39.59 22.11 -12.61
CA THR A 371 38.23 22.62 -12.75
C THR A 371 37.19 21.59 -12.36
N ILE A 372 35.97 22.04 -12.04
CA ILE A 372 34.80 21.21 -11.77
C ILE A 372 33.65 21.58 -12.72
N ARG A 373 32.79 20.62 -13.03
CA ARG A 373 31.54 20.84 -13.76
C ARG A 373 30.38 20.21 -13.00
N PHE A 374 29.24 20.91 -12.96
CA PHE A 374 28.04 20.48 -12.26
C PHE A 374 27.03 19.82 -13.20
N TYR A 375 26.22 18.93 -12.65
CA TYR A 375 25.11 18.28 -13.33
C TYR A 375 23.88 18.26 -12.42
N LYS A 376 22.68 18.25 -13.01
CA LYS A 376 21.42 18.19 -12.27
C LYS A 376 20.77 16.81 -12.22
N CYS A 377 21.20 15.89 -13.09
CA CYS A 377 20.59 14.56 -13.22
C CYS A 377 21.65 13.46 -13.29
N LEU A 378 21.46 12.43 -12.48
CA LEU A 378 22.28 11.22 -12.43
C LEU A 378 21.40 10.01 -12.76
N TYR A 379 21.78 9.27 -13.79
CA TYR A 379 21.26 7.94 -14.07
C TYR A 379 22.24 6.94 -13.48
N LEU A 380 21.76 6.12 -12.55
CA LEU A 380 22.58 5.16 -11.82
C LEU A 380 22.06 3.76 -12.07
N TYR A 381 22.90 2.87 -12.58
CA TYR A 381 22.53 1.48 -12.89
C TYR A 381 23.04 0.55 -11.81
N PHE A 382 22.19 -0.36 -11.36
CA PHE A 382 22.52 -1.32 -10.32
C PHE A 382 21.93 -2.69 -10.62
N GLN A 383 22.53 -3.73 -10.04
CA GLN A 383 21.94 -5.07 -10.08
C GLN A 383 20.99 -5.24 -8.89
N SER A 384 19.73 -5.57 -9.18
CA SER A 384 18.71 -5.87 -8.18
C SER A 384 19.09 -7.12 -7.36
N GLN A 385 18.92 -7.07 -6.04
CA GLN A 385 19.06 -8.20 -5.12
C GLN A 385 17.81 -9.09 -5.11
N GLU A 386 16.68 -8.61 -5.65
CA GLU A 386 15.46 -9.38 -5.75
C GLU A 386 15.54 -10.43 -6.87
N ASP A 387 15.93 -10.01 -8.08
CA ASP A 387 15.87 -10.83 -9.29
C ASP A 387 17.17 -10.89 -10.10
N PHE A 388 18.24 -10.26 -9.59
CA PHE A 388 19.55 -10.17 -10.23
C PHE A 388 19.57 -9.48 -11.60
N ARG A 389 18.48 -8.80 -11.99
CA ARG A 389 18.41 -8.01 -13.22
C ARG A 389 18.97 -6.61 -13.02
N GLN A 390 19.33 -5.95 -14.12
CA GLN A 390 19.75 -4.57 -14.09
C GLN A 390 18.54 -3.66 -13.88
N GLY A 391 18.55 -2.89 -12.78
CA GLY A 391 17.68 -1.76 -12.52
C GLY A 391 18.42 -0.44 -12.71
N PHE A 392 17.69 0.67 -12.66
CA PHE A 392 18.29 2.00 -12.65
C PHE A 392 17.45 3.01 -11.87
N ASP A 393 18.12 3.98 -11.27
CA ASP A 393 17.50 5.12 -10.59
C ASP A 393 17.83 6.42 -11.34
N ILE A 394 16.86 7.32 -11.41
CA ILE A 394 17.02 8.68 -11.92
C ILE A 394 17.00 9.65 -10.75
N LEU A 395 18.17 10.20 -10.42
CA LEU A 395 18.40 11.02 -9.24
C LEU A 395 18.65 12.47 -9.61
N ARG A 396 18.04 13.40 -8.87
CA ARG A 396 18.08 14.84 -9.14
C ARG A 396 18.56 15.67 -7.96
N CYS A 397 19.23 16.78 -8.28
CA CYS A 397 19.68 17.79 -7.31
C CYS A 397 19.42 19.23 -7.82
N ASN A 398 18.15 19.54 -8.07
CA ASN A 398 17.67 20.79 -8.63
C ASN A 398 17.25 21.78 -7.53
N GLU A 399 17.82 22.98 -7.51
CA GLU A 399 17.37 24.08 -6.65
C GLU A 399 15.92 24.51 -6.98
N ARG A 400 15.50 24.37 -8.24
CA ARG A 400 14.14 24.65 -8.73
C ARG A 400 13.67 23.54 -9.68
N PHE A 401 12.63 22.82 -9.28
CA PHE A 401 11.99 21.73 -10.01
C PHE A 401 10.47 21.85 -9.79
N HIS A 402 9.72 22.26 -10.82
CA HIS A 402 8.29 22.60 -10.72
C HIS A 402 7.96 23.56 -9.55
N GLY A 403 8.78 24.60 -9.39
CA GLY A 403 8.57 25.64 -8.35
C GLY A 403 9.07 25.28 -6.95
N GLN A 404 9.62 24.08 -6.73
CA GLN A 404 10.16 23.64 -5.42
C GLN A 404 11.56 23.03 -5.56
N PRO A 405 12.40 23.02 -4.51
CA PRO A 405 13.68 22.32 -4.55
C PRO A 405 13.50 20.80 -4.56
N ARG A 406 14.26 20.08 -5.39
CA ARG A 406 14.30 18.61 -5.44
C ARG A 406 15.73 18.11 -5.23
N TYR A 407 15.94 17.43 -4.10
CA TYR A 407 17.20 16.79 -3.76
C TYR A 407 16.93 15.36 -3.32
N ASP A 408 17.14 14.43 -4.25
CA ASP A 408 16.94 13.00 -4.04
C ASP A 408 18.03 12.45 -3.10
N CYS A 409 17.80 11.29 -2.48
CA CYS A 409 18.78 10.69 -1.57
C CYS A 409 19.42 9.45 -2.21
N ILE A 410 20.62 9.11 -1.75
CA ILE A 410 21.41 7.99 -2.24
C ILE A 410 21.87 7.12 -1.08
N THR A 411 22.14 5.85 -1.38
CA THR A 411 22.89 4.95 -0.50
C THR A 411 24.26 4.63 -1.11
N TYR A 412 25.29 4.59 -0.28
CA TYR A 412 26.67 4.43 -0.70
C TYR A 412 27.48 3.61 0.30
N ARG A 413 28.63 3.10 -0.15
CA ARG A 413 29.58 2.38 0.70
C ARG A 413 30.35 3.36 1.58
N THR A 414 30.28 3.17 2.89
CA THR A 414 31.12 3.90 3.86
C THR A 414 32.49 3.24 4.02
N ALA A 415 33.46 3.97 4.59
CA ALA A 415 34.84 3.49 4.74
C ALA A 415 34.98 2.24 5.63
N ASP A 416 34.03 2.01 6.54
CA ASP A 416 33.91 0.83 7.39
C ASP A 416 33.15 -0.33 6.72
N GLY A 417 32.75 -0.17 5.45
CA GLY A 417 32.10 -1.21 4.64
C GLY A 417 30.60 -1.32 4.81
N TYR A 418 29.98 -0.47 5.64
CA TYR A 418 28.53 -0.41 5.83
C TYR A 418 27.84 0.45 4.74
N LEU A 419 26.51 0.48 4.80
CA LEU A 419 25.70 1.37 3.98
C LEU A 419 25.53 2.71 4.68
N GLY A 420 25.97 3.77 4.02
CA GLY A 420 25.67 5.16 4.37
C GLY A 420 24.53 5.70 3.53
N PHE A 421 23.91 6.78 4.01
CA PHE A 421 22.88 7.50 3.28
C PHE A 421 23.23 8.98 3.20
N GLY A 422 22.83 9.62 2.10
CA GLY A 422 23.08 11.04 1.90
C GLY A 422 22.05 11.68 0.98
N ARG A 423 21.69 12.93 1.26
CA ARG A 423 20.88 13.73 0.34
C ARG A 423 21.79 14.34 -0.71
N LEU A 424 21.52 14.08 -1.98
CA LEU A 424 22.31 14.54 -3.11
C LEU A 424 22.12 16.05 -3.30
N ARG A 425 23.17 16.83 -3.00
CA ARG A 425 23.18 18.29 -3.10
C ARG A 425 23.75 18.78 -4.41
N HIS A 426 24.83 18.16 -4.88
CA HIS A 426 25.41 18.41 -6.20
C HIS A 426 25.95 17.12 -6.81
N ILE A 427 25.94 17.03 -8.14
CA ILE A 427 26.69 16.04 -8.92
C ILE A 427 27.83 16.79 -9.60
N ILE A 428 29.07 16.36 -9.38
CA ILE A 428 30.24 17.05 -9.93
C ILE A 428 31.17 16.10 -10.67
N ARG A 429 31.69 16.58 -11.80
CA ARG A 429 32.83 15.99 -12.49
C ARG A 429 34.05 16.88 -12.26
N CYS A 430 35.07 16.32 -11.64
CA CYS A 430 36.35 16.97 -11.35
C CYS A 430 37.36 16.65 -12.45
N ARG A 431 38.00 17.67 -13.02
CA ARG A 431 39.10 17.51 -13.99
C ARG A 431 40.44 17.76 -13.31
N LEU A 432 41.32 16.75 -13.38
CA LEU A 432 42.68 16.80 -12.86
C LEU A 432 43.68 17.20 -13.96
N SER A 433 44.90 17.57 -13.56
CA SER A 433 45.95 18.13 -14.43
C SER A 433 46.33 17.24 -15.64
N HIS A 434 46.18 15.92 -15.54
CA HIS A 434 46.42 14.97 -16.64
C HIS A 434 45.18 14.62 -17.47
N LYS A 435 44.13 15.46 -17.48
CA LYS A 435 42.84 15.20 -18.15
C LYS A 435 42.07 13.98 -17.63
N ARG A 436 42.48 13.39 -16.51
CA ARG A 436 41.68 12.39 -15.78
C ARG A 436 40.47 13.09 -15.17
N CYS A 437 39.30 12.48 -15.31
CA CYS A 437 38.07 12.94 -14.68
C CYS A 437 37.69 12.02 -13.51
N ILE A 438 37.17 12.60 -12.44
CA ILE A 438 36.60 11.87 -11.30
C ILE A 438 35.22 12.41 -11.02
N ASP A 439 34.29 11.47 -10.83
CA ASP A 439 32.88 11.74 -10.67
C ASP A 439 32.50 11.57 -9.19
N LEU A 440 31.93 12.61 -8.61
CA LEU A 440 31.57 12.68 -7.18
C LEU A 440 30.12 13.10 -6.99
N ALA A 441 29.47 12.50 -6.00
CA ALA A 441 28.27 13.01 -5.38
C ALA A 441 28.65 13.89 -4.18
N VAL A 442 28.16 15.13 -4.15
CA VAL A 442 28.21 16.01 -2.99
C VAL A 442 26.93 15.83 -2.21
N ILE A 443 27.02 15.38 -0.97
CA ILE A 443 25.86 15.02 -0.16
C ILE A 443 25.83 15.77 1.18
N THR A 444 24.65 15.92 1.76
CA THR A 444 24.49 16.04 3.21
C THR A 444 24.23 14.64 3.76
N ALA A 445 25.13 14.14 4.61
CA ALA A 445 25.04 12.77 5.12
C ALA A 445 23.92 12.62 6.15
N PHE A 446 23.43 11.40 6.31
CA PHE A 446 22.49 11.02 7.34
C PHE A 446 23.19 10.18 8.40
N SER A 447 22.98 10.53 9.66
CA SER A 447 23.50 9.78 10.81
C SER A 447 22.35 9.25 11.67
N ALA A 448 22.55 8.13 12.36
CA ALA A 448 21.51 7.55 13.21
C ALA A 448 21.04 8.53 14.29
N SER A 449 19.74 8.80 14.34
CA SER A 449 19.16 9.70 15.32
C SER A 449 19.08 9.06 16.70
N ARG A 450 19.19 9.90 17.75
CA ARG A 450 18.89 9.49 19.13
C ARG A 450 17.40 9.63 19.46
N TRP A 451 16.67 10.41 18.67
CA TRP A 451 15.24 10.59 18.84
C TRP A 451 14.50 9.31 18.44
N LYS A 452 13.41 9.00 19.15
CA LYS A 452 12.58 7.83 18.88
C LYS A 452 11.12 8.25 18.70
N PRO A 453 10.40 7.67 17.73
CA PRO A 453 8.99 7.95 17.57
C PRO A 453 8.18 7.39 18.74
N ASN A 454 7.08 8.07 19.08
CA ASN A 454 6.15 7.61 20.10
C ASN A 454 5.47 6.29 19.72
N THR A 455 5.26 6.07 18.42
CA THR A 455 4.81 4.80 17.87
C THR A 455 6.03 4.06 17.36
N TYR A 456 6.41 3.00 18.08
CA TYR A 456 7.50 2.13 17.66
C TYR A 456 7.01 1.18 16.56
N TRP A 457 7.71 1.16 15.45
CA TRP A 457 7.59 0.13 14.43
C TRP A 457 8.88 -0.70 14.45
N GLU A 458 8.73 -2.01 14.30
CA GLU A 458 9.86 -2.92 14.17
C GLU A 458 10.72 -2.48 12.97
N ASP A 459 12.04 -2.48 13.13
CA ASP A 459 13.04 -2.09 12.12
C ASP A 459 12.98 -0.64 11.60
N CYS A 460 12.15 0.23 12.18
CA CYS A 460 12.10 1.64 11.80
C CYS A 460 13.34 2.42 12.24
N SER A 461 14.21 2.70 11.27
CA SER A 461 15.45 3.47 11.46
C SER A 461 15.21 4.96 11.24
N VAL A 462 15.57 5.77 12.25
CA VAL A 462 15.49 7.23 12.18
C VAL A 462 16.87 7.84 12.01
N TYR A 463 16.99 8.80 11.10
CA TYR A 463 18.22 9.48 10.76
C TYR A 463 18.11 11.00 10.95
N GLU A 464 19.21 11.64 11.28
CA GLU A 464 19.39 13.08 11.29
C GLU A 464 20.23 13.52 10.09
N GLU A 465 19.74 14.51 9.33
CA GLU A 465 20.48 15.08 8.21
C GLU A 465 21.51 16.10 8.69
N ASP A 466 22.76 15.90 8.28
CA ASP A 466 23.87 16.83 8.52
C ASP A 466 23.71 18.15 7.76
N THR A 467 24.40 19.17 8.22
CA THR A 467 24.40 20.50 7.59
C THR A 467 25.56 20.74 6.64
N ILE A 468 26.59 19.90 6.71
CA ILE A 468 27.85 20.11 6.01
C ILE A 468 27.97 19.09 4.89
N PHE A 469 28.54 19.53 3.77
CA PHE A 469 28.77 18.64 2.64
C PHE A 469 29.89 17.63 2.91
N SER A 470 29.57 16.38 2.56
CA SER A 470 30.49 15.27 2.38
C SER A 470 30.58 14.91 0.90
N PHE A 471 31.67 14.24 0.50
CA PHE A 471 31.96 13.89 -0.88
C PHE A 471 32.07 12.38 -0.99
N VAL A 472 31.34 11.79 -1.93
CA VAL A 472 31.28 10.35 -2.17
C VAL A 472 31.64 10.08 -3.62
N LEU A 473 32.52 9.11 -3.88
CA LEU A 473 32.81 8.65 -5.23
C LEU A 473 31.56 8.01 -5.83
N LEU A 474 31.24 8.33 -7.08
CA LEU A 474 30.07 7.71 -7.72
C LEU A 474 30.23 6.20 -7.90
N SER A 475 31.46 5.68 -7.92
CA SER A 475 31.74 4.24 -7.86
C SER A 475 31.32 3.56 -6.56
N ASP A 476 31.19 4.32 -5.47
CA ASP A 476 30.74 3.81 -4.17
C ASP A 476 29.24 3.99 -3.95
N VAL A 477 28.54 4.67 -4.88
CA VAL A 477 27.09 4.85 -4.80
C VAL A 477 26.40 3.62 -5.40
N PHE A 478 25.54 2.99 -4.60
CA PHE A 478 24.86 1.77 -5.03
C PHE A 478 23.56 2.07 -5.75
N ARG A 479 22.70 2.90 -5.15
CA ARG A 479 21.39 3.26 -5.68
C ARG A 479 20.78 4.48 -4.96
N GLY A 480 19.61 4.91 -5.40
CA GLY A 480 18.77 5.88 -4.71
C GLY A 480 18.23 5.35 -3.38
N ALA A 481 17.92 6.25 -2.47
CA ALA A 481 17.29 5.94 -1.19
C ALA A 481 16.12 6.90 -0.94
N LEU A 482 15.07 6.42 -0.26
CA LEU A 482 13.91 7.23 0.08
C LEU A 482 13.94 7.63 1.57
N MET A 483 14.05 8.94 1.82
CA MET A 483 14.05 9.53 3.16
C MET A 483 12.80 10.38 3.36
N CYS A 484 11.92 9.95 4.25
CA CYS A 484 10.67 10.62 4.56
C CYS A 484 10.82 11.50 5.82
N PRO A 485 10.42 12.78 5.83
CA PRO A 485 10.43 13.59 7.06
C PRO A 485 9.66 12.90 8.19
N THR A 486 10.20 12.90 9.41
CA THR A 486 9.47 12.34 10.54
C THR A 486 8.25 13.18 10.89
N PHE A 487 7.18 12.52 11.34
CA PHE A 487 6.00 13.16 11.89
C PHE A 487 6.07 13.11 13.43
N GLY A 488 5.68 14.22 14.09
CA GLY A 488 5.63 14.30 15.55
C GLY A 488 6.99 14.53 16.25
N SER A 489 8.06 14.76 15.49
CA SER A 489 9.35 15.21 16.01
C SER A 489 9.40 16.74 16.04
N ASP A 490 9.93 17.31 17.12
CA ASP A 490 10.27 18.74 17.18
C ASP A 490 11.56 19.06 16.41
N HIS A 491 12.29 18.03 15.94
CA HIS A 491 13.53 18.16 15.19
C HIS A 491 13.29 18.21 13.68
N VAL A 492 13.46 19.38 13.08
CA VAL A 492 13.19 19.68 11.65
C VAL A 492 14.04 18.86 10.65
N ARG A 493 15.07 18.15 11.10
CA ARG A 493 16.00 17.38 10.25
C ARG A 493 16.03 15.88 10.56
N THR A 494 14.96 15.37 11.14
CA THR A 494 14.83 13.93 11.41
C THR A 494 14.00 13.27 10.31
N TYR A 495 14.48 12.15 9.78
CA TYR A 495 13.89 11.44 8.65
C TYR A 495 13.80 9.94 8.95
N TYR A 496 12.74 9.29 8.45
CA TYR A 496 12.65 7.84 8.35
C TYR A 496 13.31 7.38 7.05
N LEU A 497 14.10 6.31 7.14
CA LEU A 497 14.46 5.53 5.97
C LEU A 497 13.27 4.64 5.60
N MET A 498 12.78 4.78 4.38
CA MET A 498 11.70 3.94 3.86
C MET A 498 12.31 2.75 3.13
N ASP A 499 12.37 1.60 3.80
CA ASP A 499 12.93 0.35 3.28
C ASP A 499 11.89 -0.59 2.67
N ASP A 500 10.60 -0.27 2.82
CA ASP A 500 9.46 -1.09 2.40
C ASP A 500 8.89 -0.74 1.01
N VAL A 501 9.29 0.41 0.45
CA VAL A 501 8.77 0.89 -0.84
C VAL A 501 9.25 0.03 -2.02
N ASP A 502 10.41 -0.59 -1.90
CA ASP A 502 10.90 -1.54 -2.91
C ASP A 502 11.66 -2.70 -2.26
N SER A 503 11.43 -3.91 -2.77
CA SER A 503 11.96 -5.15 -2.20
C SER A 503 13.49 -5.25 -2.29
N ASP A 504 14.12 -4.61 -3.27
CA ASP A 504 15.58 -4.55 -3.39
C ASP A 504 16.23 -3.77 -2.23
N MET A 505 15.65 -2.62 -1.84
CA MET A 505 16.13 -1.82 -0.72
C MET A 505 15.98 -2.58 0.59
N PHE A 506 14.83 -3.23 0.79
CA PHE A 506 14.59 -4.10 1.95
C PHE A 506 15.67 -5.17 2.09
N LEU A 507 16.00 -5.89 1.00
CA LEU A 507 17.02 -6.93 1.00
C LEU A 507 18.42 -6.39 1.30
N ARG A 508 18.77 -5.21 0.77
CA ARG A 508 20.07 -4.56 1.02
C ARG A 508 20.29 -4.20 2.48
N LEU A 509 19.22 -3.77 3.16
CA LEU A 509 19.29 -3.28 4.53
C LEU A 509 19.21 -4.41 5.55
N ASN A 510 18.43 -5.44 5.26
CA ASN A 510 18.12 -6.49 6.22
C ASN A 510 19.00 -7.75 6.09
N GLN A 511 19.86 -7.84 5.06
CA GLN A 511 20.81 -8.96 4.84
C GLN A 511 20.21 -10.34 5.19
N LEU A 512 19.04 -10.65 4.61
CA LEU A 512 18.35 -11.93 4.83
C LEU A 512 19.13 -13.14 4.32
#